data_AF-A0A4P9ZVE4-F1
#
_entry.id   AF-A0A4P9ZVE4-F1
#
_cell.length_a   1.000
_cell.length_b   1.000
_cell.length_c   1.000
_cell.angle_alpha   90.00
_cell.angle_beta   90.00
_cell.angle_gamma   90.00
#
_symmetry.space_group_name_H-M   'P 1'
#
loop_
_entity.id
_entity.type
_entity.pdbx_description
1 polymer ?
#
loop_
_entity_poly.entity_id
_entity_poly.type
_entity_poly.pdbx_seq_one_letter_code
_entity_poly.pdbx_strand_id
1 'polypeptide(L)' 'MSADYVDLLQTRLFHEHKPVTYLWLSRTLNVHVNRAKCMLFDFHAQRQLDATQSCQAVYCVTGRPAKSAQ' A
#
# COMPACT_ATOMS: atom_id res chain seq x y z
N MET A 1 5.77 -17.63 -3.64
CA MET A 1 4.34 -17.27 -3.57
C MET A 1 4.21 -15.77 -3.33
N SER A 2 4.67 -14.97 -4.30
CA SER A 2 4.73 -13.50 -4.23
C SER A 2 4.13 -12.83 -5.47
N ALA A 3 3.70 -13.62 -6.46
CA ALA A 3 3.15 -13.11 -7.72
C ALA A 3 1.68 -12.68 -7.58
N ASP A 4 0.90 -13.41 -6.78
CA ASP A 4 -0.58 -13.28 -6.81
C ASP A 4 -1.09 -11.92 -6.33
N TYR A 5 -0.43 -11.29 -5.35
CA TYR A 5 -0.88 -9.98 -4.84
C TYR A 5 -0.45 -8.82 -5.75
N VAL A 6 0.68 -8.95 -6.47
CA VAL A 6 1.17 -7.89 -7.36
C VAL A 6 0.23 -7.75 -8.54
N ASP A 7 -0.17 -8.87 -9.16
CA ASP A 7 -1.13 -8.88 -10.25
C ASP A 7 -2.49 -8.34 -9.81
N LEU A 8 -3.00 -8.76 -8.64
CA LEU A 8 -4.24 -8.23 -8.07
C LEU A 8 -4.20 -6.70 -7.88
N LEU A 9 -3.08 -6.17 -7.37
CA LEU A 9 -2.89 -4.73 -7.21
C LEU A 9 -2.83 -4.02 -8.56
N GLN A 10 -2.14 -4.59 -9.55
CA GLN A 10 -2.06 -4.02 -10.90
C GLN A 10 -3.43 -3.99 -11.59
N THR A 11 -4.18 -5.10 -11.54
CA THR A 11 -5.53 -5.17 -12.09
C THR A 11 -6.41 -4.11 -11.45
N ARG A 12 -6.40 -4.00 -10.12
CA ARG A 12 -7.30 -3.08 -9.44
C ARG A 12 -6.93 -1.60 -9.63
N LEU A 13 -5.65 -1.28 -9.63
CA LEU A 13 -5.16 0.10 -9.77
C LEU A 13 -5.21 0.59 -11.23
N PHE A 14 -4.74 -0.22 -12.18
CA PHE A 14 -4.56 0.21 -13.57
C PHE A 14 -5.69 -0.22 -14.50
N HIS A 15 -6.33 -1.37 -14.27
CA HIS A 15 -7.46 -1.81 -15.12
C HIS A 15 -8.81 -1.35 -14.58
N GLU A 16 -9.05 -1.51 -13.27
CA GLU A 16 -10.33 -1.11 -12.65
C GLU A 16 -10.36 0.35 -12.18
N HIS A 17 -9.20 1.01 -12.09
CA HIS A 17 -9.05 2.38 -11.57
C HIS A 17 -9.69 2.59 -10.19
N LYS A 18 -9.63 1.58 -9.31
CA LYS A 18 -10.19 1.65 -7.97
C LYS A 18 -9.10 1.87 -6.92
N PRO A 19 -9.38 2.66 -5.86
CA PRO A 19 -8.46 2.80 -4.76
C PRO A 19 -8.28 1.47 -4.01
N VAL A 20 -7.05 1.22 -3.57
CA VAL A 20 -6.69 0.06 -2.76
C VAL A 20 -6.41 0.52 -1.33
N THR A 21 -7.02 -0.17 -0.36
CA THR A 21 -6.73 0.04 1.07
C THR A 21 -6.14 -1.22 1.69
N TYR A 22 -5.38 -1.05 2.78
CA TYR A 22 -4.81 -2.19 3.51
C TYR A 22 -5.89 -3.14 4.05
N LEU A 23 -7.08 -2.62 4.38
CA LEU A 23 -8.20 -3.43 4.86
C LEU A 23 -8.80 -4.27 3.74
N TRP A 24 -8.96 -3.69 2.55
CA TRP A 24 -9.43 -4.43 1.39
C TRP A 24 -8.44 -5.56 1.04
N LEU A 25 -7.15 -5.25 0.97
CA LEU A 25 -6.12 -6.23 0.64
C LEU A 25 -6.05 -7.37 1.66
N SER A 26 -6.14 -7.04 2.96
CA SER A 26 -6.18 -8.00 4.06
C SER A 26 -7.35 -8.98 3.93
N ARG A 27 -8.54 -8.48 3.56
CA ARG A 27 -9.74 -9.32 3.36
C ARG A 27 -9.64 -10.20 2.11
N THR A 28 -9.16 -9.64 0.99
CA THR A 28 -9.04 -10.37 -0.28
C THR A 28 -8.03 -11.51 -0.19
N LEU A 29 -6.88 -11.28 0.46
CA LEU A 29 -5.81 -12.28 0.58
C LEU A 29 -5.90 -13.10 1.87
N ASN A 30 -6.88 -12.81 2.73
CA ASN A 30 -7.02 -13.40 4.06
C ASN A 30 -5.72 -13.33 4.89
N VAL A 31 -5.04 -12.19 4.85
CA VAL A 31 -3.78 -11.93 5.58
C VAL A 31 -3.99 -10.94 6.70
N HIS A 32 -3.15 -11.02 7.74
CA HIS A 32 -3.18 -10.05 8.84
C HIS A 32 -2.97 -8.61 8.32
N VAL A 33 -3.66 -7.66 8.94
CA VAL A 33 -3.68 -6.23 8.53
C VAL A 33 -2.28 -5.65 8.41
N ASN A 34 -1.39 -5.96 9.36
CA ASN A 34 0.00 -5.48 9.31
C ASN A 34 0.79 -6.07 8.13
N ARG A 35 0.52 -7.32 7.75
CA ARG A 35 1.16 -7.93 6.57
C ARG A 35 0.69 -7.24 5.28
N ALA A 36 -0.59 -6.91 5.19
CA ALA A 36 -1.13 -6.13 4.08
C ALA A 36 -0.49 -4.73 3.98
N LYS A 37 -0.23 -4.06 5.13
CA LYS A 37 0.51 -2.78 5.14
C LYS A 37 1.93 -2.93 4.57
N CYS A 38 2.67 -3.95 5.00
CA CYS A 38 3.99 -4.24 4.45
C CYS A 38 3.94 -4.51 2.94
N MET A 39 3.00 -5.32 2.48
CA MET A 39 2.84 -5.63 1.05
C MET A 39 2.58 -4.37 0.20
N LEU A 40 1.74 -3.45 0.68
CA LEU A 40 1.48 -2.18 -0.01
C LEU A 40 2.72 -1.28 -0.03
N PHE A 41 3.49 -1.24 1.05
CA PHE A 41 4.75 -0.51 1.11
C PHE A 41 5.78 -1.08 0.14
N ASP A 42 5.96 -2.40 0.13
CA ASP A 42 6.89 -3.09 -0.77
C ASP A 42 6.52 -2.84 -2.24
N PHE A 43 5.23 -2.92 -2.58
CA PHE A 43 4.74 -2.62 -3.93
C PHE A 43 5.01 -1.16 -4.34
N HIS A 44 4.71 -0.21 -3.46
CA HIS A 44 4.97 1.21 -3.74
C HIS A 44 6.48 1.48 -3.89
N ALA A 45 7.32 0.87 -3.05
CA ALA A 45 8.77 1.01 -3.13
C ALA A 45 9.35 0.47 -4.44
N GLN A 46 8.87 -0.68 -4.91
CA GLN A 46 9.26 -1.26 -6.20
C GLN A 46 8.85 -0.33 -7.36
N ARG A 47 7.63 0.20 -7.33
CA ARG A 47 7.12 1.10 -8.38
C ARG A 47 7.77 2.47 -8.39
N GLN A 48 8.21 2.96 -7.25
CA GLN A 48 8.94 4.23 -7.16
C GLN A 48 10.30 4.16 -7.88
N LEU A 49 10.93 2.97 -7.93
CA LEU A 49 12.17 2.75 -8.67
C LEU A 49 11.91 2.73 -10.18
N ASP A 50 10.76 2.19 -10.60
CA ASP A 50 10.33 2.13 -11.98
C ASP A 50 9.54 3.39 -12.37
N ALA A 51 10.26 4.48 -12.65
CA ALA A 51 9.72 5.82 -12.92
C ALA A 51 8.59 5.91 -13.98
N THR A 52 8.40 4.88 -14.81
CA THR A 52 7.40 4.82 -15.88
C THR A 52 5.98 4.57 -15.40
N GLN A 53 5.77 3.97 -14.22
CA GLN A 53 4.44 3.68 -13.66
C GLN A 53 4.32 4.10 -12.20
N SER A 54 4.53 5.40 -11.97
CA SER A 54 4.36 6.03 -10.67
C SER A 54 2.93 5.83 -10.12
N CYS A 55 2.83 5.29 -8.91
CA CYS A 55 1.57 5.13 -8.19
C CYS A 55 1.52 6.11 -7.00
N GLN A 56 0.41 6.83 -6.85
CA GLN A 56 0.22 7.72 -5.71
C GLN A 56 -0.13 6.94 -4.44
N ALA A 57 0.63 7.12 -3.37
CA ALA A 57 0.33 6.56 -2.05
C ALA A 57 -0.04 7.64 -1.03
N VAL A 58 -0.91 7.25 -0.09
CA VAL A 58 -1.30 8.08 1.07
C VAL A 58 -0.91 7.35 2.34
N TYR A 59 -0.09 8.02 3.17
CA TYR A 59 0.41 7.48 4.42
C TYR A 59 -0.33 8.10 5.62
N CYS A 60 -0.60 7.29 6.64
CA CYS A 60 -1.15 7.75 7.91
C CYS A 60 -0.06 7.74 8.97
N VAL A 61 0.44 8.92 9.32
CA VAL A 61 1.42 9.10 10.41
C VAL A 61 0.66 9.56 11.64
N THR A 62 0.85 8.86 12.75
CA THR A 62 0.19 9.18 14.03
C THR A 62 1.26 9.29 15.12
N GLY A 63 1.06 10.22 16.05
CA GLY A 63 1.99 10.48 17.13
C GLY A 63 1.47 11.55 18.06
N ARG A 64 2.14 11.72 19.20
CA ARG A 64 1.89 12.85 20.11
C ARG A 64 2.91 13.95 19.80
N PRO A 65 2.49 15.21 19.59
CA PRO A 65 3.44 16.29 19.44
C PRO A 65 4.23 16.45 20.75
N ALA A 66 5.55 16.62 20.65
CA ALA A 66 6.33 17.01 21.81
C ALA A 66 5.80 18.35 22.31
N LYS A 67 5.55 18.47 23.62
CA LYS A 67 5.23 19.77 24.22
C LYS A 67 6.39 20.70 23.89
N SER A 68 6.17 21.70 23.04
CA SER A 68 7.12 22.79 22.88
C SER A 68 7.33 23.38 24.26
N ALA A 69 8.55 23.29 24.79
CA ALA A 69 8.91 24.01 26.00
C ALA A 69 8.74 25.50 25.70
N GLN A 70 7.72 26.10 26.30
CA GLN A 70 7.53 27.54 26.37
C GLN A 70 8.32 28.07 27.56
#